data_AF-A0A6L5PHS4-F1
#
_entry.id   AF-A0A6L5PHS4-F1
#
_cell.length_a   1.000
_cell.length_b   1.000
_cell.length_c   1.000
_cell.angle_alpha   90.00
_cell.angle_beta   90.00
_cell.angle_gamma   90.00
#
_symmetry.space_group_name_H-M   'P 1'
#
loop_
_entity.id
_entity.type
_entity.pdbx_description
1 polymer ?
#
loop_
_entity_poly.entity_id
_entity_poly.type
_entity_poly.pdbx_seq_one_letter_code
_entity_poly.pdbx_strand_id
1 'polypeptide(L)'
;MNRRQLGLGVTTAAMTLGSAARAQQVFVQRGPEATAFYNSFNDQISRLPETQQADVRAFYEMNGWRPVWNADRVRALNTVAAGANRHGLAGSDYFDFVGLAADPASADLRTTAAALAYARVLAEGKVRPETVEDLWEMQKNRVDLPRGLSDALSRNVLGQWYDGLAPTDIGYQNLSAGYVRYRRLAAQGGWPRFTQGATIEPGNSDRRIPALIDRLTAEGDLSAADGARLKSQGLVYNAELQRAVQSFQNRHGLGADGRIGAGTQRSLGASAEDRARQIALNLERRRWLKREVAPERIEVNTAAAIMVYWKDGKPVHSNRVVVGSAENQTPSLEKPFASVVANPPWYVPAGIARREILPKGPGYLAANDMYVKDGTVIQRAGPRSALGYVKFELRDSYAIFLHDTPSKAAFNLSTRQRSHGCVRVQNAVEFARLLLSPDPTKLAQFDTAQDTRETTRVTTGREISVRLLYWTAFVDGQGRVAFREDVYGRDDKLAQALGIGVNLPKPIDDGRADANDVGP
;
A
#
# COMPACT_ATOMS: atom_id res chain seq x y z
N MET A 1 -24.93 -8.45 17.10
CA MET A 1 -25.86 -8.63 18.23
C MET A 1 -25.99 -7.28 18.94
N ASN A 2 -27.20 -6.72 18.98
CA ASN A 2 -27.53 -5.48 19.70
C ASN A 2 -28.24 -5.83 21.02
N ARG A 3 -27.93 -5.12 22.11
CA ARG A 3 -28.84 -5.03 23.26
C ARG A 3 -28.90 -3.60 23.80
N ARG A 4 -30.08 -3.01 23.66
CA ARG A 4 -30.58 -1.84 24.38
C ARG A 4 -31.23 -2.30 25.70
N GLN A 5 -31.06 -1.43 26.70
CA GLN A 5 -32.01 -0.99 27.74
C GLN A 5 -32.74 -2.01 28.62
N LEU A 6 -32.56 -1.85 29.93
CA LEU A 6 -33.65 -1.81 30.90
C LEU A 6 -33.30 -0.72 31.94
N GLY A 7 -34.22 0.21 32.15
CA GLY A 7 -34.23 1.09 33.31
C GLY A 7 -35.34 0.67 34.27
N LEU A 8 -35.26 1.11 35.52
CA LEU A 8 -36.37 1.53 36.37
C LEU A 8 -35.79 2.17 37.63
N GLY A 9 -36.31 3.34 37.98
CA GLY A 9 -35.85 4.16 39.10
C GLY A 9 -36.49 3.82 40.43
N VAL A 10 -35.85 4.27 41.50
CA VAL A 10 -36.46 4.46 42.82
C VAL A 10 -36.01 5.82 43.34
N THR A 11 -36.98 6.70 43.56
CA THR A 11 -36.82 8.01 44.20
C THR A 11 -36.68 7.86 45.71
N THR A 12 -35.64 8.45 46.29
CA THR A 12 -35.60 8.85 47.71
C THR A 12 -34.93 10.22 47.81
N ALA A 13 -35.62 11.15 48.45
CA ALA A 13 -35.21 12.53 48.59
C ALA A 13 -34.48 12.76 49.92
N ALA A 14 -33.37 13.51 49.80
CA ALA A 14 -32.78 14.46 50.75
C ALA A 14 -32.31 13.98 52.14
N MET A 15 -31.02 14.14 52.40
CA MET A 15 -30.56 15.34 53.13
C MET A 15 -29.06 15.60 52.90
N THR A 16 -28.79 16.86 52.60
CA THR A 16 -27.51 17.48 52.25
C THR A 16 -26.63 17.74 53.47
N LEU A 17 -25.33 17.42 53.37
CA LEU A 17 -24.24 18.22 53.96
C LEU A 17 -23.02 18.13 53.03
N GLY A 18 -22.46 19.29 52.72
CA GLY A 18 -21.70 19.54 51.51
C GLY A 18 -20.20 19.30 51.61
N SER A 19 -19.62 19.06 50.45
CA SER A 19 -18.24 19.40 50.11
C SER A 19 -18.16 19.45 48.57
N ALA A 20 -18.74 20.50 48.00
CA ALA A 20 -18.51 20.84 46.60
C ALA A 20 -17.06 21.33 46.48
N ALA A 21 -16.15 20.43 46.09
CA ALA A 21 -14.92 20.83 45.43
C ALA A 21 -15.32 21.48 44.09
N ARG A 22 -15.53 22.80 44.12
CA ARG A 22 -15.58 23.64 42.92
C ARG A 22 -14.27 23.41 42.18
N ALA A 23 -14.33 22.70 41.04
CA ALA A 23 -13.32 22.85 40.02
C ALA A 23 -13.31 24.34 39.62
N GLN A 24 -12.36 25.10 40.17
CA GLN A 24 -12.05 26.43 39.68
C GLN A 24 -11.56 26.26 38.24
N GLN A 25 -12.45 26.46 37.27
CA GLN A 25 -12.02 26.93 35.96
C GLN A 25 -11.30 28.25 36.21
N VAL A 26 -9.97 28.22 36.18
CA VAL A 26 -9.17 29.43 36.12
C VAL A 26 -9.52 30.09 34.80
N PHE A 27 -10.44 31.05 34.83
CA PHE A 27 -10.62 31.99 33.74
C PHE A 27 -9.36 32.85 33.71
N VAL A 28 -8.36 32.39 32.96
CA VAL A 28 -7.25 33.26 32.56
C VAL A 28 -7.89 34.41 31.78
N GLN A 29 -7.99 35.59 32.39
CA GLN A 29 -8.47 36.77 31.68
C GLN A 29 -7.53 36.99 30.49
N ARG A 30 -8.06 36.83 29.28
CA ARG A 30 -7.33 37.11 28.05
C ARG A 30 -6.98 38.61 28.03
N GLY A 31 -5.73 38.93 27.71
CA GLY A 31 -5.36 40.33 27.46
C GLY A 31 -6.19 40.96 26.33
N PRO A 32 -6.23 42.30 26.20
CA PRO A 32 -7.07 42.98 25.23
C PRO A 32 -6.88 42.50 23.78
N GLU A 33 -5.63 42.31 23.35
CA GLU A 33 -5.30 41.81 21.99
C GLU A 33 -5.81 40.38 21.73
N ALA A 34 -5.64 39.48 22.71
CA ALA A 34 -6.11 38.11 22.61
C ALA A 34 -7.65 38.03 22.62
N THR A 35 -8.31 38.95 23.33
CA THR A 35 -9.78 39.08 23.31
C THR A 35 -10.28 39.59 21.96
N ALA A 36 -9.62 40.60 21.39
CA ALA A 36 -9.96 41.12 20.06
C ALA A 36 -9.81 40.04 18.98
N PHE A 37 -8.68 39.32 18.96
CA PHE A 37 -8.47 38.22 18.03
C PHE A 37 -9.48 37.08 18.23
N TYR A 38 -9.74 36.67 19.47
CA TYR A 38 -10.72 35.62 19.79
C TYR A 38 -12.13 35.95 19.28
N ASN A 39 -12.54 37.21 19.39
CA ASN A 39 -13.85 37.65 18.90
C ASN A 39 -13.91 37.55 17.37
N SER A 40 -12.91 38.08 16.65
CA SER A 40 -12.85 37.93 15.18
C SER A 40 -12.69 36.48 14.73
N PHE A 41 -12.01 35.65 15.52
CA PHE A 41 -11.75 34.24 15.22
C PHE A 41 -13.05 33.44 15.07
N ASN A 42 -14.03 33.62 15.97
CA ASN A 42 -15.28 32.84 15.93
C ASN A 42 -16.10 33.12 14.66
N ASP A 43 -16.04 34.34 14.13
CA ASP A 43 -16.69 34.67 12.87
C ASP A 43 -15.92 34.07 11.69
N GLN A 44 -14.59 34.14 11.72
CA GLN A 44 -13.74 33.67 10.64
C GLN A 44 -13.70 32.14 10.52
N ILE A 45 -13.62 31.41 11.64
CA ILE A 45 -13.56 29.94 11.65
C ILE A 45 -14.83 29.32 11.06
N SER A 46 -15.99 29.98 11.19
CA SER A 46 -17.24 29.51 10.61
C SER A 46 -17.22 29.43 9.08
N ARG A 47 -16.31 30.17 8.43
CA ARG A 47 -16.10 30.19 6.98
C ARG A 47 -15.17 29.06 6.49
N LEU A 48 -14.46 28.39 7.40
CA LEU A 48 -13.64 27.24 7.07
C LEU A 48 -14.51 25.97 6.93
N PRO A 49 -14.08 24.99 6.11
CA PRO A 49 -14.71 23.67 6.11
C PRO A 49 -14.77 23.07 7.52
N GLU A 50 -15.92 22.50 7.88
CA GLU A 50 -16.17 21.94 9.22
C GLU A 50 -15.08 20.95 9.67
N THR A 51 -14.55 20.18 8.73
CA THR A 51 -13.46 19.19 8.95
C THR A 51 -12.11 19.79 9.38
N GLN A 52 -11.94 21.11 9.26
CA GLN A 52 -10.73 21.84 9.65
C GLN A 52 -10.91 22.63 10.95
N GLN A 53 -12.15 23.01 11.30
CA GLN A 53 -12.43 23.94 12.40
C GLN A 53 -11.89 23.46 13.75
N ALA A 54 -12.03 22.16 14.06
CA ALA A 54 -11.57 21.60 15.32
C ALA A 54 -10.04 21.75 15.52
N ASP A 55 -9.25 21.42 14.50
CA ASP A 55 -7.78 21.50 14.56
C ASP A 55 -7.31 22.95 14.62
N VAL A 56 -7.91 23.84 13.83
CA VAL A 56 -7.59 25.28 13.87
C VAL A 56 -7.89 25.86 15.25
N ARG A 57 -9.05 25.52 15.83
CA ARG A 57 -9.44 25.96 17.18
C ARG A 57 -8.46 25.44 18.24
N ALA A 58 -8.14 24.15 18.23
CA ALA A 58 -7.19 23.56 19.17
C ALA A 58 -5.81 24.22 19.08
N PHE A 59 -5.36 24.55 17.86
CA PHE A 59 -4.09 25.23 17.65
C PHE A 59 -4.07 26.64 18.30
N TYR A 60 -5.09 27.48 18.07
CA TYR A 60 -5.13 28.82 18.67
C TYR A 60 -5.38 28.81 20.17
N GLU A 61 -6.08 27.81 20.69
CA GLU A 61 -6.23 27.62 22.12
C GLU A 61 -4.87 27.38 22.80
N MET A 62 -4.01 26.55 22.21
CA MET A 62 -2.63 26.32 22.69
C MET A 62 -1.73 27.56 22.53
N ASN A 63 -2.00 28.40 21.53
CA ASN A 63 -1.21 29.59 21.21
C ASN A 63 -1.78 30.88 21.84
N GLY A 64 -2.66 30.75 22.83
CA GLY A 64 -3.15 31.88 23.62
C GLY A 64 -4.04 32.87 22.86
N TRP A 65 -4.69 32.42 21.78
CA TRP A 65 -5.59 33.21 20.94
C TRP A 65 -4.94 34.47 20.36
N ARG A 66 -3.72 34.33 19.82
CA ARG A 66 -2.98 35.41 19.16
C ARG A 66 -2.57 35.01 17.73
N PRO A 67 -2.36 35.97 16.83
CA PRO A 67 -1.73 35.71 15.54
C PRO A 67 -0.35 35.06 15.71
N VAL A 68 -0.03 34.10 14.84
CA VAL A 68 1.21 33.33 14.90
C VAL A 68 2.09 33.52 13.65
N TRP A 69 1.56 34.01 12.54
CA TRP A 69 2.30 34.11 11.29
C TRP A 69 3.01 35.46 11.18
N ASN A 70 4.35 35.43 11.18
CA ASN A 70 5.20 36.56 10.81
C ASN A 70 5.88 36.29 9.46
N ALA A 71 6.58 37.29 8.92
CA ALA A 71 7.22 37.19 7.61
C ALA A 71 8.17 35.98 7.50
N ASP A 72 8.89 35.65 8.57
CA ASP A 72 9.87 34.55 8.58
C ASP A 72 9.17 33.18 8.55
N ARG A 73 8.11 33.00 9.34
CA ARG A 73 7.27 31.79 9.36
C ARG A 73 6.57 31.59 8.02
N VAL A 74 6.09 32.66 7.39
CA VAL A 74 5.50 32.60 6.05
C VAL A 74 6.54 32.21 4.99
N ARG A 75 7.78 32.74 5.07
CA ARG A 75 8.87 32.31 4.17
C ARG A 75 9.25 30.84 4.37
N ALA A 76 9.29 30.36 5.62
CA ALA A 76 9.52 28.96 5.93
C ALA A 76 8.39 28.07 5.37
N LEU A 77 7.13 28.48 5.52
CA LEU A 77 5.98 27.75 4.97
C LEU A 77 5.97 27.74 3.44
N ASN A 78 6.38 28.84 2.79
CA ASN A 78 6.53 28.88 1.33
C ASN A 78 7.62 27.91 0.85
N THR A 79 8.73 27.80 1.58
CA THR A 79 9.78 26.80 1.30
C THR A 79 9.25 25.37 1.43
N VAL A 80 8.44 25.10 2.46
CA VAL A 80 7.74 23.82 2.63
C VAL A 80 6.79 23.54 1.46
N ALA A 81 5.98 24.52 1.07
CA ALA A 81 5.01 24.40 -0.02
C ALA A 81 5.68 24.12 -1.37
N ALA A 82 6.86 24.72 -1.62
CA ALA A 82 7.65 24.46 -2.81
C ALA A 82 8.13 22.99 -2.91
N GLY A 83 8.27 22.30 -1.77
CA GLY A 83 8.61 20.89 -1.70
C GLY A 83 7.45 19.92 -1.95
N ALA A 84 6.21 20.39 -2.12
CA ALA A 84 5.04 19.52 -2.24
C ALA A 84 5.11 18.53 -3.41
N ASN A 85 5.79 18.91 -4.49
CA ASN A 85 5.97 18.05 -5.66
C ASN A 85 6.68 16.73 -5.32
N ARG A 86 7.61 16.69 -4.35
CA ARG A 86 8.28 15.44 -3.96
C ARG A 86 7.30 14.42 -3.38
N HIS A 87 6.13 14.86 -2.93
CA HIS A 87 5.08 14.00 -2.38
C HIS A 87 4.00 13.64 -3.40
N GLY A 88 4.15 14.00 -4.68
CA GLY A 88 3.08 13.81 -5.67
C GLY A 88 1.90 14.77 -5.47
N LEU A 89 2.14 15.92 -4.83
CA LEU A 89 1.15 16.96 -4.52
C LEU A 89 1.53 18.27 -5.22
N ALA A 90 0.54 19.14 -5.44
CA ALA A 90 0.79 20.52 -5.87
C ALA A 90 0.64 21.47 -4.68
N GLY A 91 1.63 22.33 -4.44
CA GLY A 91 1.56 23.30 -3.33
C GLY A 91 0.39 24.28 -3.47
N SER A 92 0.04 24.63 -4.71
CA SER A 92 -1.10 25.49 -5.07
C SER A 92 -2.46 24.91 -4.67
N ASP A 93 -2.56 23.60 -4.44
CA ASP A 93 -3.82 22.99 -3.97
C ASP A 93 -4.14 23.35 -2.51
N TYR A 94 -3.13 23.84 -1.77
CA TYR A 94 -3.22 24.12 -0.34
C TYR A 94 -2.94 25.57 0.00
N PHE A 95 -2.00 26.19 -0.72
CA PHE A 95 -1.49 27.51 -0.37
C PHE A 95 -1.77 28.53 -1.48
N ASP A 96 -2.59 29.53 -1.14
CA ASP A 96 -2.83 30.75 -1.93
C ASP A 96 -2.12 31.94 -1.27
N PHE A 97 -0.78 31.99 -1.35
CA PHE A 97 -0.01 33.04 -0.68
C PHE A 97 -0.35 34.46 -1.17
N VAL A 98 -0.81 34.59 -2.43
CA VAL A 98 -1.22 35.87 -3.01
C VAL A 98 -2.53 36.33 -2.38
N GLY A 99 -3.56 35.48 -2.36
CA GLY A 99 -4.84 35.80 -1.73
C GLY A 99 -4.79 35.87 -0.21
N LEU A 100 -3.80 35.24 0.43
CA LEU A 100 -3.51 35.42 1.86
C LEU A 100 -2.93 36.82 2.13
N ALA A 101 -1.98 37.29 1.30
CA ALA A 101 -1.41 38.62 1.43
C ALA A 101 -2.41 39.75 1.13
N ALA A 102 -3.40 39.48 0.29
CA ALA A 102 -4.44 40.44 -0.10
C ALA A 102 -5.52 40.68 0.98
N ASP A 103 -5.67 39.80 1.97
CA ASP A 103 -6.61 39.94 3.09
C ASP A 103 -5.91 39.75 4.45
N PRO A 104 -5.19 40.77 4.95
CA PRO A 104 -4.47 40.68 6.21
C PRO A 104 -5.34 40.37 7.43
N ALA A 105 -6.63 40.68 7.39
CA ALA A 105 -7.55 40.49 8.51
C ALA A 105 -7.88 39.02 8.77
N SER A 106 -7.84 38.17 7.72
CA SER A 106 -8.08 36.72 7.82
C SER A 106 -6.83 35.87 7.52
N ALA A 107 -5.72 36.52 7.10
CA ALA A 107 -4.50 35.86 6.66
C ALA A 107 -3.96 34.85 7.68
N ASP A 108 -3.94 35.20 8.97
CA ASP A 108 -3.38 34.33 10.01
C ASP A 108 -4.16 33.01 10.13
N LEU A 109 -5.48 33.10 10.26
CA LEU A 109 -6.38 31.94 10.38
C LEU A 109 -6.38 31.08 9.11
N ARG A 110 -6.45 31.71 7.94
CA ARG A 110 -6.42 30.98 6.65
C ARG A 110 -5.06 30.32 6.40
N THR A 111 -3.95 30.95 6.81
CA THR A 111 -2.61 30.36 6.73
C THR A 111 -2.50 29.15 7.66
N THR A 112 -3.02 29.26 8.89
CA THR A 112 -3.09 28.13 9.83
C THR A 112 -3.92 26.97 9.28
N ALA A 113 -5.10 27.26 8.70
CA ALA A 113 -5.94 26.26 8.08
C ALA A 113 -5.23 25.55 6.92
N ALA A 114 -4.58 26.30 6.02
CA ALA A 114 -3.79 25.76 4.92
C ALA A 114 -2.61 24.91 5.41
N ALA A 115 -1.87 25.39 6.41
CA ALA A 115 -0.73 24.69 7.01
C ALA A 115 -1.15 23.35 7.62
N LEU A 116 -2.24 23.32 8.40
CA LEU A 116 -2.78 22.10 9.01
C LEU A 116 -3.38 21.15 7.96
N ALA A 117 -4.06 21.67 6.94
CA ALA A 117 -4.59 20.86 5.84
C ALA A 117 -3.47 20.15 5.07
N TYR A 118 -2.40 20.87 4.73
CA TYR A 118 -1.23 20.29 4.06
C TYR A 118 -0.51 19.28 4.97
N ALA A 119 -0.33 19.61 6.25
CA ALA A 119 0.27 18.72 7.24
C ALA A 119 -0.52 17.41 7.36
N ARG A 120 -1.86 17.49 7.39
CA ARG A 120 -2.76 16.33 7.43
C ARG A 120 -2.58 15.46 6.19
N VAL A 121 -2.50 16.05 5.00
CA VAL A 121 -2.29 15.25 3.78
C VAL A 121 -0.96 14.54 3.81
N LEU A 122 0.13 15.17 4.24
CA LEU A 122 1.43 14.50 4.37
C LEU A 122 1.40 13.37 5.40
N ALA A 123 0.74 13.61 6.54
CA ALA A 123 0.64 12.64 7.63
C ALA A 123 -0.27 11.46 7.30
N GLU A 124 -1.45 11.70 6.73
CA GLU A 124 -2.54 10.71 6.70
C GLU A 124 -3.05 10.40 5.28
N GLY A 125 -2.64 11.17 4.28
CA GLY A 125 -3.17 11.10 2.91
C GLY A 125 -4.32 12.09 2.67
N LYS A 126 -4.63 12.31 1.39
CA LYS A 126 -5.77 13.12 0.91
C LYS A 126 -7.08 12.32 0.90
N VAL A 127 -7.00 11.02 0.65
CA VAL A 127 -8.16 10.12 0.54
C VAL A 127 -8.17 9.17 1.72
N ARG A 128 -9.35 8.90 2.28
CA ARG A 128 -9.50 7.87 3.31
C ARG A 128 -9.49 6.49 2.61
N PRO A 129 -8.66 5.53 3.04
CA PRO A 129 -8.56 4.24 2.35
C PRO A 129 -9.90 3.50 2.26
N GLU A 130 -10.75 3.61 3.29
CA GLU A 130 -12.04 2.90 3.34
C GLU A 130 -13.07 3.43 2.33
N THR A 131 -12.82 4.58 1.70
CA THR A 131 -13.71 5.09 0.63
C THR A 131 -13.33 4.55 -0.75
N VAL A 132 -12.18 3.88 -0.88
CA VAL A 132 -11.64 3.41 -2.17
C VAL A 132 -11.22 1.93 -2.15
N GLU A 133 -11.13 1.30 -0.97
CA GLU A 133 -10.85 -0.13 -0.80
C GLU A 133 -11.96 -0.81 0.01
N ASP A 134 -12.58 -1.85 -0.57
CA ASP A 134 -13.79 -2.50 -0.03
C ASP A 134 -13.53 -3.30 1.28
N LEU A 135 -12.28 -3.76 1.48
CA LEU A 135 -11.84 -4.49 2.68
C LEU A 135 -10.44 -4.01 3.10
N TRP A 136 -10.43 -2.97 3.94
CA TRP A 136 -9.22 -2.33 4.45
C TRP A 136 -9.14 -2.47 5.97
N GLU A 137 -8.20 -3.28 6.46
CA GLU A 137 -8.00 -3.60 7.88
C GLU A 137 -6.55 -3.30 8.35
N MET A 138 -5.94 -2.25 7.80
CA MET A 138 -4.61 -1.81 8.21
C MET A 138 -4.70 -0.77 9.34
N GLN A 139 -3.59 -0.50 10.03
CA GLN A 139 -3.51 0.61 10.97
C GLN A 139 -3.21 1.93 10.25
N LYS A 140 -4.05 2.94 10.46
CA LYS A 140 -3.86 4.30 9.91
C LYS A 140 -2.78 5.06 10.65
N ASN A 141 -2.06 5.92 9.94
CA ASN A 141 -1.25 6.94 10.60
C ASN A 141 -2.13 8.00 11.27
N ARG A 142 -1.72 8.48 12.44
CA ARG A 142 -2.38 9.56 13.18
C ARG A 142 -1.32 10.46 13.82
N VAL A 143 -1.48 11.77 13.68
CA VAL A 143 -0.57 12.77 14.25
C VAL A 143 -1.39 13.88 14.90
N ASP A 144 -0.98 14.36 16.08
CA ASP A 144 -1.53 15.56 16.70
C ASP A 144 -0.99 16.80 15.98
N LEU A 145 -1.65 17.17 14.88
CA LEU A 145 -1.21 18.27 14.00
C LEU A 145 -1.25 19.64 14.69
N PRO A 146 -2.30 19.99 15.47
CA PRO A 146 -2.33 21.26 16.20
C PRO A 146 -1.14 21.41 17.15
N ARG A 147 -0.86 20.39 17.98
CA ARG A 147 0.29 20.42 18.88
C ARG A 147 1.60 20.44 18.09
N GLY A 148 1.73 19.59 17.08
CA GLY A 148 2.93 19.51 16.25
C GLY A 148 3.29 20.85 15.57
N LEU A 149 2.31 21.55 15.00
CA LEU A 149 2.51 22.86 14.41
C LEU A 149 2.92 23.89 15.47
N SER A 150 2.26 23.89 16.62
CA SER A 150 2.57 24.78 17.75
C SER A 150 4.02 24.62 18.22
N ASP A 151 4.46 23.37 18.43
CA ASP A 151 5.81 23.04 18.85
C ASP A 151 6.85 23.42 17.77
N ALA A 152 6.54 23.18 16.50
CA ALA A 152 7.42 23.51 15.39
C ALA A 152 7.63 25.03 15.25
N LEU A 153 6.58 25.83 15.45
CA LEU A 153 6.64 27.29 15.39
C LEU A 153 7.37 27.90 16.59
N SER A 154 7.22 27.34 17.79
CA SER A 154 7.91 27.83 18.99
C SER A 154 9.41 27.54 18.96
N ARG A 155 9.81 26.40 18.37
CA ARG A 155 11.21 25.97 18.25
C ARG A 155 11.89 26.43 16.96
N ASN A 156 11.18 27.12 16.07
CA ASN A 156 11.66 27.55 14.75
C ASN A 156 12.18 26.38 13.87
N VAL A 157 11.46 25.26 13.86
CA VAL A 157 11.81 24.02 13.12
C VAL A 157 10.71 23.58 12.15
N LEU A 158 9.95 24.54 11.60
CA LEU A 158 8.79 24.27 10.74
C LEU A 158 9.11 23.30 9.59
N GLY A 159 10.20 23.54 8.86
CA GLY A 159 10.63 22.66 7.77
C GLY A 159 10.91 21.22 8.23
N GLN A 160 11.65 21.05 9.32
CA GLN A 160 12.00 19.73 9.86
C GLN A 160 10.76 18.95 10.34
N TRP A 161 9.79 19.66 10.92
CA TRP A 161 8.52 19.04 11.31
C TRP A 161 7.77 18.50 10.08
N TYR A 162 7.64 19.31 9.02
CA TYR A 162 7.02 18.87 7.77
C TYR A 162 7.76 17.71 7.09
N ASP A 163 9.09 17.71 7.10
CA ASP A 163 9.91 16.60 6.58
C ASP A 163 9.61 15.27 7.28
N GLY A 164 9.16 15.30 8.54
CA GLY A 164 8.79 14.11 9.32
C GLY A 164 7.33 13.65 9.20
N LEU A 165 6.44 14.40 8.54
CA LEU A 165 5.02 14.04 8.44
C LEU A 165 4.77 12.94 7.39
N ALA A 166 5.41 13.05 6.23
CA ALA A 166 5.37 12.01 5.21
C ALA A 166 6.18 10.77 5.67
N PRO A 167 5.95 9.57 5.11
CA PRO A 167 6.80 8.42 5.41
C PRO A 167 8.26 8.72 5.07
N THR A 168 9.16 8.40 5.99
CA THR A 168 10.60 8.68 5.86
C THR A 168 11.42 7.43 5.51
N ASP A 169 10.76 6.29 5.32
CA ASP A 169 11.44 5.05 4.96
C ASP A 169 12.01 5.10 3.53
N ILE A 170 13.05 4.30 3.29
CA ILE A 170 13.78 4.27 2.01
C ILE A 170 12.86 4.03 0.80
N GLY A 171 11.80 3.23 0.97
CA GLY A 171 10.85 2.95 -0.08
C GLY A 171 10.03 4.18 -0.47
N TYR A 172 9.64 5.02 0.49
CA TYR A 172 8.93 6.27 0.19
C TYR A 172 9.87 7.32 -0.41
N GLN A 173 11.07 7.48 0.14
CA GLN A 173 12.07 8.43 -0.36
C GLN A 173 12.49 8.11 -1.81
N ASN A 174 12.76 6.84 -2.12
CA ASN A 174 13.11 6.44 -3.47
C ASN A 174 11.93 6.57 -4.44
N LEU A 175 10.70 6.29 -3.99
CA LEU A 175 9.50 6.48 -4.81
C LEU A 175 9.21 7.97 -5.06
N SER A 176 9.47 8.83 -4.08
CA SER A 176 9.44 10.29 -4.19
C SER A 176 10.46 10.81 -5.21
N ALA A 177 11.71 10.35 -5.13
CA ALA A 177 12.73 10.67 -6.13
C ALA A 177 12.33 10.18 -7.53
N GLY A 178 11.76 8.98 -7.60
CA GLY A 178 11.13 8.43 -8.80
C GLY A 178 10.06 9.36 -9.37
N TYR A 179 9.12 9.83 -8.55
CA TYR A 179 8.07 10.76 -8.98
C TYR A 179 8.66 12.02 -9.62
N VAL A 180 9.61 12.67 -8.94
CA VAL A 180 10.28 13.89 -9.43
C VAL A 180 10.96 13.63 -10.77
N ARG A 181 11.64 12.48 -10.91
CA ARG A 181 12.28 12.08 -12.17
C ARG A 181 11.25 11.89 -13.29
N TYR A 182 10.16 11.17 -13.06
CA TYR A 182 9.14 10.93 -14.09
C TYR A 182 8.38 12.22 -14.46
N ARG A 183 8.13 13.12 -13.50
CA ARG A 183 7.60 14.46 -13.80
C ARG A 183 8.54 15.29 -14.65
N ARG A 184 9.85 15.23 -14.39
CA ARG A 184 10.85 15.90 -15.24
C ARG A 184 10.86 15.34 -16.66
N LEU A 185 10.84 14.00 -16.80
CA LEU A 185 10.74 13.34 -18.11
C LEU A 185 9.49 13.80 -18.86
N ALA A 186 8.33 13.83 -18.20
CA ALA A 186 7.09 14.32 -18.81
C ALA A 186 7.19 15.80 -19.24
N ALA A 187 7.76 16.67 -18.41
CA ALA A 187 7.94 18.08 -18.73
C ALA A 187 8.91 18.33 -19.91
N GLN A 188 9.81 17.39 -20.19
CA GLN A 188 10.75 17.42 -21.30
C GLN A 188 10.20 16.75 -22.58
N GLY A 189 8.89 16.48 -22.63
CA GLY A 189 8.22 15.84 -23.77
C GLY A 189 8.07 14.32 -23.67
N GLY A 190 8.59 13.70 -22.60
CA GLY A 190 8.49 12.27 -22.34
C GLY A 190 9.33 11.41 -23.29
N TRP A 191 8.81 10.25 -23.64
CA TRP A 191 9.37 9.36 -24.65
C TRP A 191 8.38 9.20 -25.82
N PRO A 192 8.86 8.84 -27.02
CA PRO A 192 7.99 8.60 -28.16
C PRO A 192 6.92 7.55 -27.85
N ARG A 193 5.70 7.77 -28.35
CA ARG A 193 4.62 6.79 -28.23
C ARG A 193 5.02 5.50 -28.95
N PHE A 194 4.92 4.37 -28.24
CA PHE A 194 5.18 3.07 -28.84
C PHE A 194 3.95 2.56 -29.61
N THR A 195 4.08 2.36 -30.92
CA THR A 195 2.98 1.87 -31.76
C THR A 195 2.83 0.35 -31.62
N GLN A 196 1.61 -0.10 -31.31
CA GLN A 196 1.28 -1.52 -31.22
C GLN A 196 1.18 -2.16 -32.61
N GLY A 197 1.53 -3.45 -32.71
CA GLY A 197 1.49 -4.22 -33.95
C GLY A 197 1.96 -5.67 -33.72
N ALA A 198 2.41 -6.33 -34.78
CA ALA A 198 2.96 -7.69 -34.71
C ALA A 198 4.07 -7.80 -33.64
N THR A 199 4.21 -8.98 -33.04
CA THR A 199 5.27 -9.28 -32.07
C THR A 199 6.64 -9.05 -32.71
N ILE A 200 7.54 -8.38 -31.98
CA ILE A 200 8.95 -8.26 -32.39
C ILE A 200 9.72 -9.39 -31.72
N GLU A 201 10.27 -10.28 -32.55
CA GLU A 201 11.10 -11.40 -32.10
C GLU A 201 12.58 -10.99 -32.03
N PRO A 202 13.34 -11.51 -31.04
CA PRO A 202 14.79 -11.33 -31.00
C PRO A 202 15.46 -11.74 -32.31
N GLY A 203 16.41 -10.92 -32.78
CA GLY A 203 17.13 -11.10 -34.04
C GLY A 203 16.48 -10.42 -35.25
N ASN A 204 15.18 -10.12 -35.21
CA ASN A 204 14.50 -9.46 -36.33
C ASN A 204 14.77 -7.95 -36.38
N SER A 205 14.52 -7.35 -37.55
CA SER A 205 14.52 -5.89 -37.70
C SER A 205 13.10 -5.32 -37.59
N ASP A 206 12.94 -4.17 -36.94
CA ASP A 206 11.63 -3.49 -36.84
C ASP A 206 11.79 -1.97 -36.76
N ARG A 207 10.92 -1.21 -37.44
CA ARG A 207 10.91 0.26 -37.45
C ARG A 207 10.67 0.89 -36.07
N ARG A 208 10.16 0.13 -35.11
CA ARG A 208 9.87 0.58 -33.73
C ARG A 208 11.08 0.51 -32.79
N ILE A 209 12.20 -0.09 -33.23
CA ILE A 209 13.40 -0.25 -32.40
C ILE A 209 13.97 1.07 -31.88
N PRO A 210 14.05 2.18 -32.65
CA PRO A 210 14.53 3.45 -32.11
C PRO A 210 13.69 3.97 -30.93
N ALA A 211 12.36 3.87 -31.02
CA ALA A 211 11.46 4.28 -29.93
C ALA A 211 11.58 3.37 -28.69
N LEU A 212 11.83 2.07 -28.90
CA LEU A 212 12.15 1.14 -27.81
C LEU A 212 13.43 1.56 -27.09
N ILE A 213 14.50 1.87 -27.84
CA ILE A 213 15.78 2.28 -27.26
C ILE A 213 15.63 3.57 -26.45
N ASP A 214 14.87 4.56 -26.97
CA ASP A 214 14.54 5.77 -26.22
C ASP A 214 13.86 5.46 -24.89
N ARG A 215 12.87 4.57 -24.94
CA ARG A 215 12.11 4.16 -23.76
C ARG A 215 12.99 3.47 -22.71
N LEU A 216 13.81 2.51 -23.13
CA LEU A 216 14.72 1.77 -22.25
C LEU A 216 15.84 2.66 -21.67
N THR A 217 16.35 3.60 -22.47
CA THR A 217 17.35 4.59 -22.01
C THR A 217 16.75 5.55 -21.00
N ALA A 218 15.55 6.09 -21.29
CA ALA A 218 14.85 7.02 -20.41
C ALA A 218 14.52 6.41 -19.04
N GLU A 219 14.32 5.10 -18.96
CA GLU A 219 14.06 4.39 -17.69
C GLU A 219 15.30 3.76 -17.05
N GLY A 220 16.44 3.71 -17.75
CA GLY A 220 17.69 3.17 -17.23
C GLY A 220 17.80 1.64 -17.35
N ASP A 221 17.05 1.03 -18.26
CA ASP A 221 17.29 -0.34 -18.73
C ASP A 221 18.45 -0.40 -19.75
N LEU A 222 18.79 0.76 -20.34
CA LEU A 222 20.01 1.00 -21.12
C LEU A 222 20.73 2.24 -20.61
N SER A 223 22.06 2.27 -20.71
CA SER A 223 22.83 3.50 -20.53
C SER A 223 22.64 4.44 -21.72
N ALA A 224 22.87 5.74 -21.54
CA ALA A 224 22.78 6.70 -22.64
C ALA A 224 23.79 6.39 -23.77
N ALA A 225 24.99 5.93 -23.42
CA ALA A 225 26.02 5.55 -24.39
C ALA A 225 25.61 4.30 -25.19
N ASP A 226 25.08 3.27 -24.51
CA ASP A 226 24.60 2.07 -25.17
C ASP A 226 23.38 2.36 -26.05
N GLY A 227 22.45 3.19 -25.57
CA GLY A 227 21.30 3.62 -26.35
C GLY A 227 21.70 4.34 -27.64
N ALA A 228 22.64 5.29 -27.56
CA ALA A 228 23.15 6.00 -28.74
C ALA A 228 23.85 5.05 -29.73
N ARG A 229 24.69 4.14 -29.22
CA ARG A 229 25.37 3.13 -30.02
C ARG A 229 24.38 2.19 -30.71
N LEU A 230 23.42 1.63 -29.98
CA LEU A 230 22.42 0.70 -30.52
C LEU A 230 21.55 1.37 -31.58
N LYS A 231 21.19 2.65 -31.41
CA LYS A 231 20.48 3.42 -32.45
C LYS A 231 21.29 3.57 -33.73
N SER A 232 22.60 3.78 -33.62
CA SER A 232 23.48 3.89 -34.81
C SER A 232 23.61 2.57 -35.58
N GLN A 233 23.31 1.43 -34.95
CA GLN A 233 23.33 0.10 -35.57
C GLN A 233 22.03 -0.20 -36.36
N GLY A 234 21.07 0.73 -36.42
CA GLY A 234 19.87 0.62 -37.24
C GLY A 234 18.69 -0.01 -36.51
N LEU A 235 17.98 -0.91 -37.20
CA LEU A 235 16.66 -1.42 -36.78
C LEU A 235 16.69 -2.83 -36.19
N VAL A 236 17.88 -3.40 -35.93
CA VAL A 236 18.03 -4.80 -35.54
C VAL A 236 17.78 -4.99 -34.04
N TYR A 237 16.92 -5.95 -33.69
CA TYR A 237 16.67 -6.35 -32.31
C TYR A 237 17.72 -7.36 -31.83
N ASN A 238 18.94 -6.90 -31.55
CA ASN A 238 20.07 -7.76 -31.19
C ASN A 238 19.99 -8.31 -29.74
N ALA A 239 20.91 -9.21 -29.40
CA ALA A 239 20.97 -9.86 -28.09
C ALA A 239 21.19 -8.88 -26.91
N GLU A 240 21.84 -7.73 -27.14
CA GLU A 240 22.03 -6.72 -26.11
C GLU A 240 20.71 -6.00 -25.80
N LEU A 241 20.00 -5.57 -26.84
CA LEU A 241 18.68 -4.97 -26.70
C LEU A 241 17.68 -5.97 -26.10
N GLN A 242 17.79 -7.26 -26.43
CA GLN A 242 16.96 -8.32 -25.82
C GLN A 242 17.15 -8.37 -24.29
N ARG A 243 18.38 -8.29 -23.79
CA ARG A 243 18.64 -8.25 -22.34
C ARG A 243 18.04 -7.01 -21.68
N ALA A 244 18.11 -5.86 -22.34
CA ALA A 244 17.49 -4.64 -21.84
C ALA A 244 15.96 -4.74 -21.80
N VAL A 245 15.34 -5.37 -22.81
CA VAL A 245 13.90 -5.67 -22.79
C VAL A 245 13.53 -6.65 -21.68
N GLN A 246 14.35 -7.66 -21.40
CA GLN A 246 14.13 -8.57 -20.27
C GLN A 246 14.20 -7.83 -18.92
N SER A 247 15.13 -6.86 -18.76
CA SER A 247 15.16 -5.96 -17.60
C SER A 247 13.85 -5.18 -17.47
N PHE A 248 13.39 -4.57 -18.58
CA PHE A 248 12.12 -3.85 -18.63
C PHE A 248 10.93 -4.75 -18.26
N GLN A 249 10.83 -5.94 -18.88
CA GLN A 249 9.76 -6.90 -18.61
C GLN A 249 9.72 -7.28 -17.12
N ASN A 250 10.86 -7.58 -16.51
CA ASN A 250 10.96 -7.88 -15.09
C ASN A 250 10.48 -6.71 -14.20
N ARG A 251 10.96 -5.49 -14.47
CA ARG A 251 10.52 -4.29 -13.72
C ARG A 251 9.03 -4.02 -13.88
N HIS A 252 8.44 -4.38 -15.01
CA HIS A 252 7.04 -4.16 -15.32
C HIS A 252 6.13 -5.36 -14.98
N GLY A 253 6.67 -6.42 -14.37
CA GLY A 253 5.90 -7.60 -13.95
C GLY A 253 5.44 -8.50 -15.10
N LEU A 254 6.10 -8.40 -16.26
CA LEU A 254 5.82 -9.18 -17.45
C LEU A 254 6.71 -10.44 -17.50
N GLY A 255 6.35 -11.40 -18.35
CA GLY A 255 7.24 -12.52 -18.66
C GLY A 255 8.54 -12.02 -19.31
N ALA A 256 9.69 -12.28 -18.71
CA ALA A 256 10.99 -11.78 -19.17
C ALA A 256 11.63 -12.68 -20.24
N ASP A 257 10.88 -12.96 -21.30
CA ASP A 257 11.30 -13.79 -22.44
C ASP A 257 12.10 -13.00 -23.50
N GLY A 258 12.13 -11.67 -23.40
CA GLY A 258 12.72 -10.78 -24.40
C GLY A 258 11.87 -10.66 -25.67
N ARG A 259 10.65 -11.20 -25.73
CA ARG A 259 9.76 -11.01 -26.87
C ARG A 259 8.92 -9.76 -26.65
N ILE A 260 8.83 -8.89 -27.65
CA ILE A 260 8.01 -7.67 -27.55
C ILE A 260 6.60 -8.00 -28.03
N GLY A 261 5.92 -8.87 -27.27
CA GLY A 261 4.53 -9.26 -27.49
C GLY A 261 3.54 -8.19 -27.01
N ALA A 262 2.24 -8.48 -27.14
CA ALA A 262 1.16 -7.53 -26.85
C ALA A 262 1.28 -6.84 -25.47
N GLY A 263 1.75 -7.57 -24.45
CA GLY A 263 1.92 -7.00 -23.11
C GLY A 263 3.08 -6.06 -22.93
N THR A 264 4.26 -6.45 -23.43
CA THR A 264 5.40 -5.55 -23.51
C THR A 264 5.00 -4.28 -24.27
N GLN A 265 4.33 -4.41 -25.41
CA GLN A 265 3.89 -3.26 -26.22
C GLN A 265 2.87 -2.37 -25.50
N ARG A 266 1.91 -2.93 -24.74
CA ARG A 266 1.00 -2.14 -23.88
C ARG A 266 1.75 -1.38 -22.80
N SER A 267 2.67 -2.04 -22.11
CA SER A 267 3.47 -1.41 -21.05
C SER A 267 4.37 -0.29 -21.59
N LEU A 268 4.93 -0.46 -22.78
CA LEU A 268 5.69 0.55 -23.52
C LEU A 268 4.82 1.74 -23.96
N GLY A 269 3.51 1.53 -24.14
CA GLY A 269 2.55 2.57 -24.54
C GLY A 269 2.20 3.58 -23.44
N ALA A 270 2.51 3.29 -22.17
CA ALA A 270 2.28 4.23 -21.06
C ALA A 270 3.17 5.48 -21.21
N SER A 271 2.60 6.67 -21.00
CA SER A 271 3.35 7.93 -21.04
C SER A 271 4.15 8.18 -19.76
N ALA A 272 5.10 9.13 -19.81
CA ALA A 272 5.86 9.54 -18.62
C ALA A 272 4.96 10.16 -17.56
N GLU A 273 3.92 10.87 -18.00
CA GLU A 273 2.94 11.45 -17.11
C GLU A 273 2.07 10.38 -16.44
N ASP A 274 1.60 9.37 -17.18
CA ASP A 274 0.82 8.27 -16.59
C ASP A 274 1.64 7.50 -15.55
N ARG A 275 2.94 7.25 -15.82
CA ARG A 275 3.84 6.61 -14.84
C ARG A 275 4.09 7.52 -13.63
N ALA A 276 4.25 8.82 -13.81
CA ALA A 276 4.34 9.77 -12.69
C ALA A 276 3.07 9.75 -11.84
N ARG A 277 1.88 9.70 -12.46
CA ARG A 277 0.61 9.61 -11.76
C ARG A 277 0.47 8.28 -11.02
N GLN A 278 0.85 7.15 -11.62
CA GLN A 278 0.90 5.85 -10.95
C GLN A 278 1.80 5.88 -9.71
N ILE A 279 2.95 6.54 -9.79
CA ILE A 279 3.81 6.77 -8.63
C ILE A 279 3.09 7.60 -7.55
N ALA A 280 2.40 8.69 -7.93
CA ALA A 280 1.67 9.53 -7.00
C ALA A 280 0.55 8.76 -6.25
N LEU A 281 -0.17 7.86 -6.93
CA LEU A 281 -1.15 6.97 -6.29
C LEU A 281 -0.50 6.12 -5.20
N ASN A 282 0.70 5.61 -5.44
CA ASN A 282 1.41 4.76 -4.47
C ASN A 282 2.05 5.59 -3.34
N LEU A 283 2.48 6.82 -3.60
CA LEU A 283 2.85 7.77 -2.53
C LEU A 283 1.64 8.05 -1.62
N GLU A 284 0.45 8.18 -2.17
CA GLU A 284 -0.80 8.33 -1.41
C GLU A 284 -1.08 7.10 -0.55
N ARG A 285 -1.07 5.89 -1.12
CA ARG A 285 -1.26 4.64 -0.36
C ARG A 285 -0.32 4.51 0.83
N ARG A 286 0.94 4.90 0.64
CA ARG A 286 1.96 4.82 1.71
C ARG A 286 1.69 5.82 2.83
N ARG A 287 1.08 6.97 2.55
CA ARG A 287 0.72 7.96 3.58
C ARG A 287 -0.38 7.45 4.52
N TRP A 288 -1.27 6.59 4.05
CA TRP A 288 -2.34 6.00 4.87
C TRP A 288 -1.80 5.16 6.03
N LEU A 289 -0.64 4.53 5.86
CA LEU A 289 -0.12 3.51 6.77
C LEU A 289 0.59 4.11 7.99
N LYS A 290 0.38 3.50 9.16
CA LYS A 290 1.18 3.77 10.36
C LYS A 290 2.70 3.73 10.05
N ARG A 291 3.45 4.71 10.58
CA ARG A 291 4.89 4.85 10.32
C ARG A 291 5.74 3.82 11.05
N GLU A 292 5.39 3.52 12.29
CA GLU A 292 6.05 2.49 13.09
C GLU A 292 5.51 1.12 12.71
N VAL A 293 6.39 0.32 12.11
CA VAL A 293 6.10 -1.06 11.71
C VAL A 293 6.96 -2.01 12.54
N ALA A 294 6.45 -3.22 12.78
CA ALA A 294 7.21 -4.24 13.51
C ALA A 294 8.56 -4.53 12.80
N PRO A 295 9.69 -4.58 13.53
CA PRO A 295 10.99 -4.87 12.93
C PRO A 295 11.06 -6.28 12.36
N GLU A 296 10.30 -7.21 12.94
CA GLU A 296 10.06 -8.54 12.39
C GLU A 296 8.65 -8.64 11.81
N ARG A 297 8.56 -8.89 10.50
CA ARG A 297 7.28 -8.91 9.78
C ARG A 297 7.36 -9.62 8.45
N ILE A 298 6.22 -10.05 7.95
CA ILE A 298 6.01 -10.59 6.60
C ILE A 298 5.21 -9.55 5.83
N GLU A 299 5.72 -9.08 4.70
CA GLU A 299 5.02 -8.14 3.84
C GLU A 299 4.75 -8.78 2.48
N VAL A 300 3.49 -8.75 2.03
CA VAL A 300 3.08 -9.23 0.72
C VAL A 300 2.59 -8.05 -0.09
N ASN A 301 3.30 -7.71 -1.18
CA ASN A 301 2.75 -6.82 -2.18
C ASN A 301 1.89 -7.65 -3.15
N THR A 302 0.57 -7.56 -2.99
CA THR A 302 -0.42 -8.35 -3.73
C THR A 302 -0.50 -7.93 -5.21
N ALA A 303 -0.23 -6.67 -5.56
CA ALA A 303 -0.13 -6.24 -6.95
C ALA A 303 1.11 -6.86 -7.65
N ALA A 304 2.21 -7.03 -6.92
CA ALA A 304 3.43 -7.66 -7.45
C ALA A 304 3.47 -9.18 -7.30
N ALA A 305 2.58 -9.74 -6.48
CA ALA A 305 2.60 -11.13 -6.03
C ALA A 305 4.00 -11.56 -5.52
N ILE A 306 4.58 -10.72 -4.65
CA ILE A 306 5.88 -10.94 -4.00
C ILE A 306 5.70 -10.79 -2.49
N MET A 307 6.30 -11.71 -1.74
CA MET A 307 6.42 -11.67 -0.30
C MET A 307 7.87 -11.37 0.11
N VAL A 308 8.05 -10.55 1.12
CA VAL A 308 9.34 -10.28 1.77
C VAL A 308 9.19 -10.52 3.27
N TYR A 309 10.09 -11.33 3.83
CA TYR A 309 10.23 -11.49 5.26
C TYR A 309 11.34 -10.57 5.77
N TRP A 310 10.99 -9.78 6.77
CA TRP A 310 11.84 -8.82 7.44
C TRP A 310 12.18 -9.31 8.83
N LYS A 311 13.46 -9.18 9.21
CA LYS A 311 13.96 -9.45 10.55
C LYS A 311 14.91 -8.32 10.94
N ASP A 312 14.80 -7.82 12.17
CA ASP A 312 15.59 -6.68 12.68
C ASP A 312 15.53 -5.45 11.76
N GLY A 313 14.37 -5.22 11.13
CA GLY A 313 14.16 -4.10 10.21
C GLY A 313 14.81 -4.27 8.82
N LYS A 314 15.38 -5.44 8.51
CA LYS A 314 16.05 -5.72 7.22
C LYS A 314 15.35 -6.85 6.46
N PRO A 315 15.28 -6.79 5.13
CA PRO A 315 14.75 -7.91 4.34
C PRO A 315 15.75 -9.07 4.41
N VAL A 316 15.30 -10.25 4.82
CA VAL A 316 16.16 -11.45 4.98
C VAL A 316 15.75 -12.61 4.08
N HIS A 317 14.54 -12.59 3.52
CA HIS A 317 14.06 -13.61 2.59
C HIS A 317 12.94 -13.06 1.70
N SER A 318 12.78 -13.62 0.51
CA SER A 318 11.69 -13.26 -0.40
C SER A 318 11.16 -14.47 -1.15
N ASN A 319 9.85 -14.52 -1.37
CA ASN A 319 9.20 -15.59 -2.13
C ASN A 319 8.31 -14.98 -3.21
N ARG A 320 8.15 -15.71 -4.32
CA ARG A 320 6.98 -15.50 -5.17
C ARG A 320 5.76 -16.01 -4.43
N VAL A 321 4.64 -15.33 -4.61
CA VAL A 321 3.35 -15.79 -4.10
C VAL A 321 2.32 -15.86 -5.22
N VAL A 322 1.22 -16.56 -4.95
CA VAL A 322 -0.05 -16.45 -5.69
C VAL A 322 -1.06 -15.81 -4.74
N VAL A 323 -1.76 -14.79 -5.21
CA VAL A 323 -2.73 -14.02 -4.42
C VAL A 323 -4.09 -14.07 -5.11
N GLY A 324 -5.10 -13.44 -4.51
CA GLY A 324 -6.48 -13.45 -4.99
C GLY A 324 -6.64 -13.02 -6.43
N SER A 325 -7.62 -13.57 -7.15
CA SER A 325 -8.03 -13.07 -8.47
C SER A 325 -8.69 -11.69 -8.39
N ALA A 326 -9.03 -11.09 -9.53
CA ALA A 326 -9.73 -9.81 -9.56
C ALA A 326 -11.12 -9.89 -8.89
N GLU A 327 -11.77 -11.05 -8.97
CA GLU A 327 -13.08 -11.35 -8.39
C GLU A 327 -12.97 -11.74 -6.92
N ASN A 328 -11.84 -12.33 -6.50
CA ASN A 328 -11.58 -12.80 -5.14
C ASN A 328 -10.35 -12.10 -4.55
N GLN A 329 -10.37 -10.78 -4.53
CA GLN A 329 -9.18 -9.98 -4.21
C GLN A 329 -8.63 -10.30 -2.81
N THR A 330 -7.31 -10.41 -2.70
CA THR A 330 -6.66 -10.39 -1.38
C THR A 330 -6.83 -8.99 -0.77
N PRO A 331 -7.42 -8.87 0.44
CA PRO A 331 -7.67 -7.57 1.08
C PRO A 331 -6.37 -6.92 1.58
N SER A 332 -6.43 -5.61 1.83
CA SER A 332 -5.36 -4.89 2.50
C SER A 332 -5.52 -5.05 4.01
N LEU A 333 -4.63 -5.77 4.69
CA LEU A 333 -4.76 -6.05 6.12
C LEU A 333 -3.42 -6.14 6.83
N GLU A 334 -3.43 -5.84 8.14
CA GLU A 334 -2.31 -6.07 9.04
C GLU A 334 -2.78 -6.88 10.24
N LYS A 335 -2.20 -8.08 10.43
CA LYS A 335 -2.58 -9.00 11.52
C LYS A 335 -1.34 -9.65 12.12
N PRO A 336 -1.33 -9.97 13.43
CA PRO A 336 -0.25 -10.75 14.03
C PRO A 336 -0.21 -12.16 13.46
N PHE A 337 0.99 -12.72 13.31
CA PHE A 337 1.20 -14.13 13.03
C PHE A 337 0.78 -14.99 14.23
N ALA A 338 0.08 -16.09 13.98
CA ALA A 338 -0.36 -17.01 15.03
C ALA A 338 0.52 -18.26 15.10
N SER A 339 0.60 -19.03 14.02
CA SER A 339 1.29 -20.33 14.02
C SER A 339 1.62 -20.85 12.62
N VAL A 340 2.57 -21.77 12.58
CA VAL A 340 2.79 -22.67 11.44
C VAL A 340 2.02 -23.96 11.71
N VAL A 341 1.24 -24.44 10.74
CA VAL A 341 0.53 -25.72 10.82
C VAL A 341 1.10 -26.65 9.75
N ALA A 342 1.82 -27.69 10.19
CA ALA A 342 2.28 -28.78 9.34
C ALA A 342 1.10 -29.65 8.91
N ASN A 343 1.13 -30.13 7.67
CA ASN A 343 0.14 -31.03 7.06
C ASN A 343 -1.32 -30.63 7.38
N PRO A 344 -1.75 -29.40 7.04
CA PRO A 344 -3.07 -28.92 7.40
C PRO A 344 -4.16 -29.66 6.60
N PRO A 345 -5.25 -30.14 7.24
CA PRO A 345 -6.48 -30.41 6.51
C PRO A 345 -7.08 -29.09 6.02
N TRP A 346 -7.84 -29.15 4.93
CA TRP A 346 -8.55 -27.98 4.43
C TRP A 346 -10.03 -28.04 4.77
N TYR A 347 -10.45 -27.14 5.66
CA TYR A 347 -11.86 -26.86 5.91
C TYR A 347 -12.36 -25.89 4.85
N VAL A 348 -13.09 -26.39 3.87
CA VAL A 348 -13.48 -25.63 2.69
C VAL A 348 -14.53 -24.57 3.10
N PRO A 349 -14.31 -23.28 2.78
CA PRO A 349 -15.33 -22.26 2.98
C PRO A 349 -16.65 -22.61 2.28
N ALA A 350 -17.78 -22.41 2.95
CA ALA A 350 -19.11 -22.83 2.45
C ALA A 350 -19.43 -22.30 1.04
N GLY A 351 -18.95 -21.11 0.70
CA GLY A 351 -19.09 -20.53 -0.65
C GLY A 351 -18.38 -21.34 -1.73
N ILE A 352 -17.11 -21.72 -1.51
CA ILE A 352 -16.32 -22.54 -2.43
C ILE A 352 -16.92 -23.94 -2.51
N ALA A 353 -17.25 -24.53 -1.36
CA ALA A 353 -17.88 -25.85 -1.29
C ALA A 353 -19.13 -25.92 -2.17
N ARG A 354 -20.04 -24.94 -2.03
CA ARG A 354 -21.31 -24.89 -2.77
C ARG A 354 -21.13 -24.63 -4.27
N ARG A 355 -20.20 -23.76 -4.65
CA ARG A 355 -20.07 -23.31 -6.05
C ARG A 355 -19.15 -24.19 -6.90
N GLU A 356 -18.11 -24.77 -6.30
CA GLU A 356 -17.00 -25.34 -7.06
C GLU A 356 -16.70 -26.81 -6.74
N ILE A 357 -17.08 -27.30 -5.55
CA ILE A 357 -16.77 -28.67 -5.12
C ILE A 357 -17.99 -29.57 -5.21
N LEU A 358 -19.07 -29.25 -4.48
CA LEU A 358 -20.26 -30.10 -4.41
C LEU A 358 -20.90 -30.38 -5.79
N PRO A 359 -20.97 -29.41 -6.73
CA PRO A 359 -21.49 -29.68 -8.08
C PRO A 359 -20.67 -30.70 -8.89
N LYS A 360 -19.40 -30.95 -8.54
CA LYS A 360 -18.56 -31.96 -9.21
C LYS A 360 -18.87 -33.40 -8.76
N GLY A 361 -19.70 -33.57 -7.74
CA GLY A 361 -20.25 -34.85 -7.31
C GLY A 361 -19.32 -35.72 -6.45
N PRO A 362 -19.82 -36.88 -5.95
CA PRO A 362 -19.10 -37.72 -5.00
C PRO A 362 -17.79 -38.32 -5.54
N GLY A 363 -17.72 -38.61 -6.84
CA GLY A 363 -16.50 -39.11 -7.47
C GLY A 363 -15.34 -38.11 -7.37
N TYR A 364 -15.62 -36.82 -7.54
CA TYR A 364 -14.62 -35.77 -7.34
C TYR A 364 -14.15 -35.69 -5.89
N LEU A 365 -15.07 -35.79 -4.92
CA LEU A 365 -14.72 -35.77 -3.50
C LEU A 365 -13.76 -36.92 -3.15
N ALA A 366 -14.12 -38.15 -3.54
CA ALA A 366 -13.28 -39.33 -3.32
C ALA A 366 -11.93 -39.19 -4.03
N ALA A 367 -11.93 -38.72 -5.28
CA ALA A 367 -10.72 -38.51 -6.06
C ALA A 367 -9.82 -37.41 -5.48
N ASN A 368 -10.29 -36.53 -4.59
CA ASN A 368 -9.50 -35.45 -4.00
C ASN A 368 -9.34 -35.58 -2.47
N ASP A 369 -9.60 -36.76 -1.91
CA ASP A 369 -9.52 -37.05 -0.47
C ASP A 369 -10.39 -36.11 0.38
N MET A 370 -11.57 -35.77 -0.15
CA MET A 370 -12.56 -34.90 0.50
C MET A 370 -13.72 -35.72 1.05
N TYR A 371 -14.26 -35.27 2.19
CA TYR A 371 -15.45 -35.83 2.81
C TYR A 371 -16.31 -34.72 3.44
N VAL A 372 -17.57 -35.02 3.70
CA VAL A 372 -18.49 -34.09 4.37
C VAL A 372 -18.65 -34.53 5.83
N LYS A 373 -18.44 -33.60 6.76
CA LYS A 373 -18.70 -33.80 8.20
C LYS A 373 -19.46 -32.59 8.73
N ASP A 374 -20.59 -32.82 9.38
CA ASP A 374 -21.43 -31.78 9.98
C ASP A 374 -21.75 -30.62 9.01
N GLY A 375 -22.06 -30.96 7.74
CA GLY A 375 -22.34 -29.99 6.67
C GLY A 375 -21.12 -29.26 6.10
N THR A 376 -19.92 -29.53 6.59
CA THR A 376 -18.67 -28.92 6.11
C THR A 376 -17.91 -29.89 5.20
N VAL A 377 -17.48 -29.41 4.02
CA VAL A 377 -16.56 -30.16 3.17
C VAL A 377 -15.15 -30.01 3.72
N ILE A 378 -14.49 -31.14 3.98
CA ILE A 378 -13.13 -31.19 4.53
C ILE A 378 -12.26 -32.01 3.57
N GLN A 379 -11.16 -31.43 3.11
CA GLN A 379 -10.09 -32.17 2.45
C GLN A 379 -9.08 -32.66 3.49
N ARG A 380 -8.71 -33.94 3.40
CA ARG A 380 -7.65 -34.49 4.25
C ARG A 380 -6.31 -33.85 3.92
N ALA A 381 -5.43 -33.81 4.91
CA ALA A 381 -4.03 -33.47 4.69
C ALA A 381 -3.38 -34.50 3.75
N GLY A 382 -2.49 -34.03 2.87
CA GLY A 382 -1.79 -34.90 1.93
C GLY A 382 -1.22 -34.15 0.73
N PRO A 383 -0.53 -34.84 -0.18
CA PRO A 383 0.14 -34.23 -1.34
C PRO A 383 -0.78 -33.46 -2.29
N ARG A 384 -2.07 -33.80 -2.29
CA ARG A 384 -3.10 -33.19 -3.14
C ARG A 384 -4.00 -32.20 -2.39
N SER A 385 -3.71 -31.97 -1.11
CA SER A 385 -4.42 -30.96 -0.32
C SER A 385 -4.23 -29.59 -0.95
N ALA A 386 -5.29 -28.81 -1.13
CA ALA A 386 -5.20 -27.46 -1.67
C ALA A 386 -4.32 -26.52 -0.82
N LEU A 387 -4.14 -26.84 0.47
CA LEU A 387 -3.25 -26.14 1.40
C LEU A 387 -1.80 -26.65 1.39
N GLY A 388 -1.49 -27.67 0.57
CA GLY A 388 -0.19 -28.32 0.51
C GLY A 388 0.26 -28.85 1.87
N TYR A 389 1.55 -28.71 2.17
CA TYR A 389 2.16 -29.27 3.38
C TYR A 389 2.27 -28.32 4.57
N VAL A 390 1.93 -27.04 4.38
CA VAL A 390 2.00 -26.06 5.46
C VAL A 390 1.01 -24.92 5.29
N LYS A 391 0.43 -24.48 6.40
CA LYS A 391 -0.40 -23.28 6.51
C LYS A 391 0.19 -22.35 7.56
N PHE A 392 0.14 -21.05 7.31
CA PHE A 392 0.56 -19.99 8.22
C PHE A 392 -0.68 -19.24 8.70
N GLU A 393 -1.05 -19.43 9.95
CA GLU A 393 -2.23 -18.82 10.54
C GLU A 393 -1.93 -17.40 11.03
N LEU A 394 -2.90 -16.51 10.88
CA LEU A 394 -2.88 -15.16 11.42
C LEU A 394 -3.86 -15.09 12.60
N ARG A 395 -3.54 -14.31 13.64
CA ARG A 395 -4.45 -14.06 14.76
C ARG A 395 -5.63 -13.23 14.26
N ASP A 396 -6.82 -13.56 14.75
CA ASP A 396 -8.07 -12.84 14.45
C ASP A 396 -8.39 -12.70 12.95
N SER A 397 -7.92 -13.66 12.14
CA SER A 397 -8.24 -13.78 10.72
C SER A 397 -8.71 -15.19 10.43
N TYR A 398 -10.02 -15.35 10.20
CA TYR A 398 -10.62 -16.66 9.92
C TYR A 398 -10.71 -16.98 8.42
N ALA A 399 -10.55 -15.98 7.55
CA ALA A 399 -10.75 -16.12 6.11
C ALA A 399 -9.47 -15.98 5.28
N ILE A 400 -8.43 -15.31 5.79
CA ILE A 400 -7.19 -15.03 5.06
C ILE A 400 -5.99 -15.58 5.84
N PHE A 401 -5.19 -16.40 5.16
CA PHE A 401 -3.94 -16.96 5.66
C PHE A 401 -2.94 -17.14 4.52
N LEU A 402 -1.70 -17.47 4.87
CA LEU A 402 -0.69 -17.89 3.89
C LEU A 402 -0.62 -19.42 3.90
N HIS A 403 -0.33 -20.07 2.79
CA HIS A 403 -0.21 -21.54 2.76
C HIS A 403 0.62 -22.06 1.58
N ASP A 404 0.93 -23.34 1.61
CA ASP A 404 1.51 -24.07 0.50
C ASP A 404 0.44 -24.45 -0.55
N THR A 405 0.85 -24.96 -1.71
CA THR A 405 -0.09 -25.41 -2.75
C THR A 405 0.47 -26.57 -3.56
N PRO A 406 -0.35 -27.54 -4.02
CA PRO A 406 0.11 -28.57 -4.95
C PRO A 406 0.42 -27.97 -6.35
N SER A 407 -0.18 -26.83 -6.69
CA SER A 407 -0.09 -26.13 -7.98
C SER A 407 1.22 -25.32 -8.12
N LYS A 408 2.39 -25.95 -7.90
CA LYS A 408 3.70 -25.27 -7.87
C LYS A 408 4.03 -24.49 -9.15
N ALA A 409 3.54 -24.97 -10.30
CA ALA A 409 3.78 -24.33 -11.59
C ALA A 409 3.23 -22.89 -11.67
N ALA A 410 2.21 -22.55 -10.87
CA ALA A 410 1.63 -21.21 -10.84
C ALA A 410 2.65 -20.12 -10.43
N PHE A 411 3.68 -20.47 -9.65
CA PHE A 411 4.75 -19.53 -9.27
C PHE A 411 5.65 -19.11 -10.44
N ASN A 412 5.57 -19.79 -11.59
CA ASN A 412 6.32 -19.44 -12.80
C ASN A 412 5.53 -18.55 -13.77
N LEU A 413 4.27 -18.26 -13.46
CA LEU A 413 3.45 -17.33 -14.25
C LEU A 413 3.84 -15.87 -13.93
N SER A 414 3.73 -15.01 -14.94
CA SER A 414 3.89 -13.55 -14.76
C SER A 414 2.72 -12.99 -13.96
N THR A 415 1.50 -13.42 -14.29
CA THR A 415 0.26 -13.05 -13.59
C THR A 415 -0.09 -14.13 -12.56
N ARG A 416 -0.07 -13.76 -11.27
CA ARG A 416 -0.25 -14.68 -10.14
C ARG A 416 -1.40 -14.28 -9.20
N GLN A 417 -2.34 -13.50 -9.70
CA GLN A 417 -3.60 -13.13 -9.06
C GLN A 417 -4.66 -14.17 -9.45
N ARG A 418 -4.66 -15.33 -8.79
CA ARG A 418 -5.43 -16.52 -9.20
C ARG A 418 -6.11 -17.29 -8.06
N SER A 419 -5.84 -16.96 -6.80
CA SER A 419 -6.45 -17.65 -5.66
C SER A 419 -7.83 -17.08 -5.32
N HIS A 420 -8.47 -17.64 -4.30
CA HIS A 420 -9.74 -17.18 -3.75
C HIS A 420 -9.55 -16.18 -2.59
N GLY A 421 -8.37 -15.57 -2.51
CA GLY A 421 -8.04 -14.48 -1.59
C GLY A 421 -6.89 -14.81 -0.64
N CYS A 422 -6.65 -16.08 -0.32
CA CYS A 422 -5.50 -16.48 0.47
C CYS A 422 -4.20 -16.37 -0.33
N VAL A 423 -3.06 -16.38 0.36
CA VAL A 423 -1.75 -16.17 -0.24
C VAL A 423 -0.97 -17.49 -0.28
N ARG A 424 -0.77 -18.04 -1.48
CA ARG A 424 0.02 -19.25 -1.67
C ARG A 424 1.50 -18.87 -1.75
N VAL A 425 2.37 -19.56 -1.01
CA VAL A 425 3.78 -19.20 -0.86
C VAL A 425 4.66 -20.22 -1.61
N GLN A 426 5.54 -19.73 -2.49
CA GLN A 426 6.53 -20.59 -3.13
C GLN A 426 7.52 -21.11 -2.08
N ASN A 427 7.85 -22.40 -2.09
CA ASN A 427 8.77 -23.01 -1.12
C ASN A 427 8.31 -22.77 0.33
N ALA A 428 7.00 -22.94 0.57
CA ALA A 428 6.38 -22.65 1.85
C ALA A 428 6.97 -23.48 2.99
N VAL A 429 7.33 -24.74 2.76
CA VAL A 429 7.93 -25.60 3.80
C VAL A 429 9.30 -25.06 4.23
N GLU A 430 10.13 -24.64 3.27
CA GLU A 430 11.42 -24.00 3.53
C GLU A 430 11.23 -22.68 4.29
N PHE A 431 10.22 -21.89 3.91
CA PHE A 431 9.88 -20.66 4.62
C PHE A 431 9.42 -20.93 6.07
N ALA A 432 8.65 -22.00 6.30
CA ALA A 432 8.26 -22.43 7.64
C ALA A 432 9.47 -22.83 8.50
N ARG A 433 10.41 -23.61 7.93
CA ARG A 433 11.68 -23.94 8.59
C ARG A 433 12.49 -22.68 8.92
N LEU A 434 12.57 -21.72 8.00
CA LEU A 434 13.23 -20.44 8.25
C LEU A 434 12.60 -19.71 9.44
N LEU A 435 11.26 -19.62 9.51
CA LEU A 435 10.54 -18.97 10.61
C LEU A 435 10.72 -19.69 11.95
N LEU A 436 10.89 -21.00 11.96
CA LEU A 436 11.05 -21.79 13.19
C LEU A 436 12.51 -21.99 13.61
N SER A 437 13.47 -21.81 12.69
CA SER A 437 14.91 -22.03 12.91
C SER A 437 15.53 -21.31 14.12
N PRO A 438 15.05 -20.13 14.58
CA PRO A 438 15.60 -19.54 15.80
C PRO A 438 15.37 -20.37 17.07
N ASP A 439 14.44 -21.33 17.04
CA ASP A 439 14.17 -22.27 18.13
C ASP A 439 14.30 -23.72 17.61
N PRO A 440 15.43 -24.40 17.89
CA PRO A 440 15.68 -25.75 17.39
C PRO A 440 14.63 -26.77 17.82
N THR A 441 14.02 -26.60 18.99
CA THR A 441 12.97 -27.51 19.49
C THR A 441 11.72 -27.40 18.63
N LYS A 442 11.31 -26.17 18.29
CA LYS A 442 10.16 -25.91 17.43
C LYS A 442 10.41 -26.34 15.98
N LEU A 443 11.62 -26.13 15.49
CA LEU A 443 12.02 -26.63 14.17
C LEU A 443 11.92 -28.16 14.12
N ALA A 444 12.51 -28.86 15.10
CA ALA A 444 12.46 -30.32 15.18
C ALA A 444 11.03 -30.85 15.30
N GLN A 445 10.17 -30.16 16.07
CA GLN A 445 8.74 -30.48 16.15
C GLN A 445 8.05 -30.38 14.78
N PHE A 446 8.33 -29.32 14.01
CA PHE A 446 7.77 -29.15 12.67
C PHE A 446 8.29 -30.19 11.68
N ASP A 447 9.59 -30.48 11.69
CA ASP A 447 10.19 -31.47 10.80
C ASP A 447 9.69 -32.89 11.12
N THR A 448 9.56 -33.25 12.40
CA THR A 448 8.94 -34.52 12.82
C THR A 448 7.52 -34.62 12.26
N ALA A 449 6.72 -33.56 12.35
CA ALA A 449 5.37 -33.56 11.80
C ALA A 449 5.37 -33.68 10.26
N GLN A 450 6.30 -33.05 9.55
CA GLN A 450 6.45 -33.21 8.10
C GLN A 450 6.75 -34.66 7.71
N ASP A 451 7.60 -35.35 8.48
CA ASP A 451 8.00 -36.73 8.24
C ASP A 451 6.87 -37.72 8.55
N THR A 452 6.20 -37.55 9.69
CA THR A 452 5.10 -38.44 10.13
C THR A 452 3.77 -38.17 9.42
N ARG A 453 3.68 -37.06 8.68
CA ARG A 453 2.44 -36.54 8.05
C ARG A 453 1.35 -36.18 9.05
N GLU A 454 1.70 -36.01 10.32
CA GLU A 454 0.77 -35.57 11.35
C GLU A 454 0.43 -34.08 11.19
N THR A 455 -0.83 -33.72 11.44
CA THR A 455 -1.22 -32.31 11.50
C THR A 455 -0.77 -31.73 12.84
N THR A 456 0.27 -30.88 12.81
CA THR A 456 0.82 -30.29 14.03
C THR A 456 0.87 -28.77 13.91
N ARG A 457 0.41 -28.08 14.95
CA ARG A 457 0.49 -26.63 15.07
C ARG A 457 1.68 -26.23 15.93
N VAL A 458 2.54 -25.37 15.41
CA VAL A 458 3.76 -24.87 16.06
C VAL A 458 3.73 -23.34 16.09
N THR A 459 3.82 -22.75 17.27
CA THR A 459 3.88 -21.28 17.43
C THR A 459 5.33 -20.80 17.42
N THR A 460 5.63 -19.69 16.75
CA THR A 460 7.00 -19.14 16.75
C THR A 460 7.42 -18.63 18.12
N GLY A 461 6.46 -18.23 18.97
CA GLY A 461 6.72 -17.54 20.25
C GLY A 461 7.28 -16.13 20.09
N ARG A 462 7.28 -15.61 18.86
CA ARG A 462 7.79 -14.29 18.49
C ARG A 462 6.65 -13.46 17.92
N GLU A 463 6.66 -12.16 18.19
CA GLU A 463 5.68 -11.23 17.64
C GLU A 463 6.09 -10.84 16.22
N ILE A 464 5.42 -11.45 15.23
CA ILE A 464 5.66 -11.22 13.81
C ILE A 464 4.38 -10.61 13.23
N SER A 465 4.47 -9.43 12.61
CA SER A 465 3.33 -8.84 11.90
C SER A 465 3.22 -9.40 10.48
N VAL A 466 2.01 -9.60 9.96
CA VAL A 466 1.76 -9.95 8.55
C VAL A 466 0.96 -8.84 7.91
N ARG A 467 1.50 -8.27 6.83
CA ARG A 467 0.95 -7.10 6.13
C ARG A 467 0.69 -7.44 4.67
N LEU A 468 -0.56 -7.36 4.24
CA LEU A 468 -0.97 -7.52 2.85
C LEU A 468 -1.21 -6.13 2.27
N LEU A 469 -0.40 -5.75 1.30
CA LEU A 469 -0.28 -4.39 0.76
C LEU A 469 -0.55 -4.43 -0.74
N TYR A 470 -1.07 -3.33 -1.32
CA TYR A 470 -1.31 -3.23 -2.75
C TYR A 470 -0.52 -2.07 -3.36
N TRP A 471 0.66 -2.35 -3.94
CA TRP A 471 1.50 -1.32 -4.58
C TRP A 471 1.78 -1.63 -6.05
N THR A 472 1.24 -0.80 -6.93
CA THR A 472 1.43 -0.88 -8.39
C THR A 472 2.64 -0.09 -8.89
N ALA A 473 3.22 0.76 -8.04
CA ALA A 473 4.52 1.39 -8.25
C ALA A 473 5.33 1.32 -6.94
N PHE A 474 6.52 0.77 -7.02
CA PHE A 474 7.44 0.60 -5.90
C PHE A 474 8.87 0.61 -6.42
N VAL A 475 9.86 0.48 -5.54
CA VAL A 475 11.27 0.49 -5.93
C VAL A 475 11.82 -0.93 -5.87
N ASP A 476 12.47 -1.37 -6.94
CA ASP A 476 13.12 -2.68 -7.02
C ASP A 476 14.40 -2.73 -6.17
N GLY A 477 15.00 -3.92 -6.06
CA GLY A 477 16.24 -4.12 -5.31
C GLY A 477 17.44 -3.34 -5.87
N GLN A 478 17.34 -2.79 -7.09
CA GLN A 478 18.36 -1.94 -7.72
C GLN A 478 18.07 -0.44 -7.56
N GLY A 479 17.05 -0.04 -6.80
CA GLY A 479 16.71 1.36 -6.59
C GLY A 479 15.94 2.01 -7.74
N ARG A 480 15.49 1.24 -8.74
CA ARG A 480 14.68 1.74 -9.87
C ARG A 480 13.21 1.58 -9.56
N VAL A 481 12.37 2.48 -10.10
CA VAL A 481 10.92 2.32 -9.98
C VAL A 481 10.50 1.11 -10.82
N ALA A 482 9.80 0.17 -10.20
CA ALA A 482 9.13 -0.96 -10.81
C ALA A 482 7.62 -0.71 -10.84
N PHE A 483 6.95 -1.25 -11.84
CA PHE A 483 5.53 -1.06 -12.06
C PHE A 483 4.81 -2.41 -12.17
N ARG A 484 3.55 -2.44 -11.73
CA ARG A 484 2.63 -3.56 -11.95
C ARG A 484 1.35 -3.03 -12.56
N GLU A 485 0.68 -3.89 -13.31
CA GLU A 485 -0.66 -3.61 -13.82
C GLU A 485 -1.67 -3.66 -12.66
N ASP A 486 -2.72 -2.84 -12.74
CA ASP A 486 -3.72 -2.73 -11.69
C ASP A 486 -4.76 -3.85 -11.79
N VAL A 487 -4.39 -5.05 -11.35
CA VAL A 487 -5.24 -6.26 -11.46
C VAL A 487 -6.57 -6.11 -10.71
N TYR A 488 -6.59 -5.32 -9.64
CA TYR A 488 -7.77 -5.15 -8.78
C TYR A 488 -8.59 -3.88 -9.08
N GLY A 489 -8.19 -3.07 -10.06
CA GLY A 489 -8.87 -1.81 -10.38
C GLY A 489 -8.80 -0.75 -9.26
N ARG A 490 -7.82 -0.86 -8.35
CA ARG A 490 -7.69 0.05 -7.18
C ARG A 490 -6.97 1.35 -7.53
N ASP A 491 -6.15 1.37 -8.58
CA ASP A 491 -5.53 2.61 -9.10
C ASP A 491 -6.61 3.51 -9.69
N ASP A 492 -7.52 2.97 -10.49
CA ASP A 492 -8.60 3.75 -11.12
C ASP A 492 -9.54 4.37 -10.09
N LYS A 493 -10.00 3.58 -9.10
CA LYS A 493 -10.83 4.08 -7.98
C LYS A 493 -10.13 5.21 -7.21
N LEU A 494 -8.84 5.04 -6.90
CA LEU A 494 -8.08 6.06 -6.16
C LEU A 494 -7.81 7.31 -7.02
N ALA A 495 -7.48 7.14 -8.29
CA ALA A 495 -7.24 8.23 -9.21
C ALA A 495 -8.49 9.11 -9.37
N GLN A 496 -9.67 8.49 -9.48
CA GLN A 496 -10.95 9.19 -9.50
C GLN A 496 -11.17 10.00 -8.20
N ALA A 497 -10.95 9.39 -7.03
CA ALA A 497 -11.10 10.08 -5.74
C ALA A 497 -10.10 11.25 -5.56
N LEU A 498 -8.93 11.18 -6.18
CA LEU A 498 -7.92 12.24 -6.17
C LEU A 498 -8.16 13.32 -7.24
N GLY A 499 -9.05 13.09 -8.20
CA GLY A 499 -9.26 13.95 -9.36
C GLY A 499 -8.10 13.91 -10.38
N ILE A 500 -7.37 12.79 -10.44
CA ILE A 500 -6.22 12.60 -11.34
C ILE A 500 -6.65 11.68 -12.48
N GLY A 501 -6.49 12.13 -13.74
CA GLY A 501 -6.71 11.26 -14.90
C GLY A 501 -5.56 10.28 -15.08
N VAL A 502 -5.82 8.97 -15.14
CA VAL A 502 -4.79 7.96 -15.41
C VAL A 502 -5.17 7.12 -16.61
N ASN A 503 -4.22 6.93 -17.55
CA ASN A 503 -4.37 6.03 -18.68
C ASN A 503 -3.29 4.93 -18.60
N LEU A 504 -3.45 4.00 -17.67
CA LEU A 504 -2.49 2.94 -17.41
C LEU A 504 -2.76 1.69 -18.26
N PRO A 505 -1.71 0.90 -18.59
CA PRO A 505 -1.88 -0.39 -19.23
C PRO A 505 -2.78 -1.30 -18.40
N LYS A 506 -3.80 -1.89 -19.06
CA LYS A 506 -4.68 -2.85 -18.42
C LYS A 506 -4.02 -4.22 -18.28
N PRO A 507 -4.32 -4.94 -17.18
CA PRO A 507 -3.93 -6.33 -16.99
C PRO A 507 -4.21 -7.19 -18.21
N ILE A 508 -3.27 -8.06 -18.53
CA ILE A 508 -3.44 -9.07 -19.57
C ILE A 508 -3.80 -10.37 -18.90
N ASP A 509 -5.02 -10.82 -19.18
CA ASP A 509 -5.33 -12.22 -18.93
C ASP A 509 -4.52 -13.07 -19.91
N ASP A 510 -3.62 -13.90 -19.37
CA ASP A 510 -2.89 -14.87 -20.17
C ASP A 510 -3.76 -16.10 -20.53
N GLY A 511 -5.04 -16.09 -20.12
CA GLY A 511 -6.06 -17.10 -20.39
C GLY A 511 -5.82 -18.42 -19.66
N ARG A 512 -4.80 -18.52 -18.82
CA ARG A 512 -4.40 -19.77 -18.16
C ARG A 512 -5.19 -19.99 -16.88
N ALA A 513 -6.43 -20.43 -17.00
CA ALA A 513 -7.19 -20.93 -15.85
C ALA A 513 -6.98 -22.45 -15.70
N ASP A 514 -6.69 -22.92 -14.49
CA ASP A 514 -6.74 -24.34 -14.15
C ASP A 514 -8.07 -24.62 -13.44
N ALA A 515 -9.01 -25.25 -14.14
CA ALA A 515 -10.33 -25.58 -13.61
C ALA A 515 -10.31 -26.59 -12.44
N ASN A 516 -9.16 -27.22 -12.21
CA ASN A 516 -8.93 -28.14 -11.10
C ASN A 516 -8.17 -27.50 -9.93
N ASP A 517 -7.68 -26.26 -10.09
CA ASP A 517 -7.03 -25.50 -9.02
C ASP A 517 -8.07 -24.87 -8.07
N VAL A 518 -8.88 -25.74 -7.43
CA VAL A 518 -9.90 -25.36 -6.46
C VAL A 518 -9.25 -25.34 -5.08
N GLY A 519 -8.81 -24.16 -4.66
CA GLY A 519 -8.14 -23.93 -3.38
C GLY A 519 -8.39 -22.52 -2.86
N PRO A 520 -8.12 -22.24 -1.57
CA PRO A 520 -8.32 -20.92 -1.01
C PRO A 520 -7.43 -19.83 -1.64
#